data_AF-A0A1Z9BJV4-F1
#
_entry.id   AF-A0A1Z9BJV4-F1
#
_cell.length_a   1.000
_cell.length_b   1.000
_cell.length_c   1.000
_cell.angle_alpha   90.00
_cell.angle_beta   90.00
_cell.angle_gamma   90.00
#
_symmetry.space_group_name_H-M   'P 1'
#
loop_
_entity.id
_entity.type
_entity.pdbx_description
1 polymer ?
#
loop_
_entity_poly.entity_id
_entity_poly.type
_entity_poly.pdbx_seq_one_letter_code
_entity_poly.pdbx_strand_id
1 'polypeptide(L)' 'MTPEPEIRTKTCPLCEAMCGLHVEIEAGQVTKIRPNPKDVWSEGYMCP' A
#
# COMPACT_ATOMS: atom_id res chain seq x y z
N MET A 1 -7.56 -23.60 -1.96
CA MET A 1 -7.55 -22.63 -0.83
C MET A 1 -6.60 -21.52 -1.26
N THR A 2 -7.13 -20.35 -1.61
CA THR A 2 -6.28 -19.19 -1.90
C THR A 2 -5.65 -18.75 -0.58
N PRO A 3 -4.32 -18.60 -0.50
CA PRO A 3 -3.68 -18.12 0.71
C PRO A 3 -4.20 -16.71 1.04
N GLU A 4 -4.37 -16.41 2.32
CA GLU A 4 -4.73 -15.06 2.76
C GLU A 4 -3.62 -14.09 2.34
N PRO A 5 -3.95 -12.96 1.68
CA PRO A 5 -2.94 -12.00 1.24
C PRO A 5 -2.13 -11.43 2.41
N GLU A 6 -0.81 -11.40 2.27
CA GLU A 6 0.08 -10.68 3.18
C GLU A 6 0.00 -9.18 2.90
N ILE A 7 -0.33 -8.37 3.89
CA ILE A 7 -0.33 -6.91 3.76
C ILE A 7 1.02 -6.35 4.23
N ARG A 8 1.73 -5.64 3.35
CA ARG A 8 2.95 -4.89 3.68
C ARG A 8 2.73 -3.39 3.57
N THR A 9 3.28 -2.64 4.53
CA THR A 9 3.32 -1.19 4.45
C THR A 9 4.57 -0.73 3.69
N LYS A 10 4.39 0.17 2.72
CA LYS A 10 5.47 0.77 1.92
C LYS A 10 5.23 2.27 1.75
N THR A 11 6.27 3.02 1.43
CA THR A 11 6.16 4.42 1.02
C THR A 11 5.98 4.49 -0.50
N CYS A 12 5.15 5.42 -0.95
CA CYS A 12 4.98 5.72 -2.37
C CYS A 12 6.26 6.37 -2.91
N PRO A 13 6.88 5.81 -3.97
CA PRO A 13 8.13 6.35 -4.52
C PRO A 13 7.90 7.36 -5.66
N LEU A 14 6.65 7.73 -5.97
CA LEU A 14 6.34 8.53 -7.16
C LEU A 14 6.67 10.02 -7.01
N CYS A 15 6.62 10.54 -5.78
CA CYS A 15 6.99 11.90 -5.45
C CYS A 15 7.63 11.95 -4.05
N GLU A 16 8.05 13.13 -3.63
CA GLU A 16 8.78 13.39 -2.39
C GLU A 16 7.88 13.43 -1.15
N ALA A 17 6.56 13.45 -1.33
CA ALA A 17 5.61 13.36 -0.24
C ALA A 17 5.66 11.99 0.46
N MET A 18 6.13 10.95 -0.24
CA MET A 18 6.37 9.61 0.32
C MET A 18 5.17 9.02 1.08
N CYS A 19 3.94 9.24 0.60
CA CYS A 19 2.70 8.79 1.22
C CYS A 19 2.70 7.28 1.52
N GLY A 20 2.09 6.86 2.62
CA GLY A 20 1.99 5.46 3.02
C GLY A 20 1.03 4.64 2.14
N LEU A 21 1.43 3.39 1.83
CA LEU A 21 0.71 2.42 1.02
C LEU A 21 0.57 1.08 1.74
N HIS A 22 -0.57 0.42 1.55
CA HIS A 22 -0.76 -1.00 1.82
C HIS A 22 -0.67 -1.79 0.51
N VAL A 23 0.23 -2.77 0.51
CA VAL A 23 0.48 -3.66 -0.62
C VAL A 23 0.06 -5.07 -0.22
N GLU A 24 -0.96 -5.60 -0.88
CA GLU A 24 -1.42 -6.98 -0.72
C GLU A 24 -0.56 -7.88 -1.62
N ILE A 25 -0.01 -8.94 -1.02
CA ILE A 25 0.87 -9.90 -1.69
C ILE A 25 0.28 -11.30 -1.55
N GLU A 26 0.02 -11.94 -2.69
CA GLU A 26 -0.46 -13.32 -2.78
C GLU A 26 0.57 -14.14 -3.55
N ALA A 27 1.02 -15.26 -2.98
CA ALA A 27 1.99 -16.15 -3.61
C ALA A 27 3.25 -15.43 -4.18
N GLY A 28 3.70 -14.37 -3.50
CA GLY A 28 4.87 -13.57 -3.91
C GLY A 28 4.59 -12.52 -4.99
N GLN A 29 3.34 -12.37 -5.43
CA GLN A 29 2.93 -11.36 -6.40
C GLN A 29 2.09 -10.26 -5.74
N VAL A 30 2.29 -9.01 -6.17
CA VAL A 30 1.45 -7.90 -5.74
C VAL A 30 0.11 -8.00 -6.46
N THR A 31 -0.98 -8.11 -5.70
CA THR A 31 -2.34 -8.22 -6.25
C THR A 31 -3.13 -6.93 -6.10
N LYS A 32 -2.82 -6.11 -5.09
CA LYS A 32 -3.54 -4.87 -4.81
C LYS A 32 -2.67 -3.85 -4.10
N ILE A 33 -2.84 -2.58 -4.46
CA ILE A 33 -2.21 -1.44 -3.81
C ILE A 33 -3.32 -0.47 -3.38
N ARG A 34 -3.29 -0.04 -2.13
CA ARG A 34 -4.25 0.92 -1.56
C ARG A 34 -3.51 1.94 -0.68
N PRO A 35 -4.03 3.17 -0.54
CA PRO A 35 -3.46 4.11 0.41
C PRO A 35 -3.59 3.58 1.84
N ASN A 36 -2.61 3.90 2.68
CA ASN A 36 -2.64 3.58 4.10
C ASN A 36 -3.50 4.61 4.86
N PRO A 37 -4.68 4.26 5.38
CA PRO A 37 -5.54 5.19 6.12
C PRO A 37 -4.93 5.67 7.44
N LYS A 38 -3.85 5.03 7.90
CA LYS A 38 -3.12 5.41 9.12
C LYS A 38 -1.84 6.19 8.83
N ASP A 39 -1.59 6.54 7.57
CA ASP A 39 -0.44 7.38 7.22
C ASP A 39 -0.64 8.81 7.74
N VAL A 40 0.35 9.35 8.46
CA VAL A 40 0.22 10.66 9.13
C VAL A 40 0.12 11.80 8.12
N TRP A 41 0.78 11.67 6.97
CA TRP A 41 0.81 12.73 5.97
C TRP A 41 -0.40 12.68 5.05
N SER A 42 -0.68 11.50 4.49
CA SER A 42 -1.73 11.33 3.48
C SER A 42 -3.08 10.94 4.04
N GLU A 43 -3.19 10.45 5.27
CA GLU A 43 -4.45 10.08 5.94
C GLU A 43 -5.38 9.17 5.10
N GLY A 44 -4.80 8.35 4.21
CA GLY A 44 -5.55 7.49 3.30
C GLY A 44 -5.95 8.11 1.96
N TYR A 45 -5.54 9.34 1.66
CA TYR A 45 -5.68 9.95 0.33
C TYR A 45 -4.58 9.45 -0.62
N MET A 46 -4.93 9.29 -1.90
CA MET A 46 -4.02 8.84 -2.96
C MET A 46 -4.14 9.76 -4.17
N CYS A 47 -3.00 10.16 -4.74
CA CYS A 47 -2.90 10.88 -6.01
C CYS A 47 -3.39 9.98 -7.18
N PRO A 48 -3.81 10.56 -8.32
CA PRO A 48 -4.21 9.78 -9.50
C PRO A 48 -3.08 8.91 -10.07
#